data_AF-A0A382XRR0-F1
#
_entry.id   AF-A0A382XRR0-F1
#
_cell.length_a   1.000
_cell.length_b   1.000
_cell.length_c   1.000
_cell.angle_alpha   90.00
_cell.angle_beta   90.00
_cell.angle_gamma   90.00
#
_symmetry.space_group_name_H-M   'P 1'
#
loop_
_entity.id
_entity.type
_entity.pdbx_description
1 polymer ?
#
loop_
_entity_poly.entity_id
_entity_poly.type
_entity_poly.pdbx_seq_one_letter_code
_entity_poly.pdbx_strand_id
1 'polypeptide(L)'
;MSFLDLHMTNSPLIINPNNNDDSKVTIFGIPFDSTHSYKPGCRFGPDAIRDAFNNIEIFQPEFGVDLETVNISDLGNTKHTVVATEMLRMVENITSELAKQGKQIIILGGEHLITLGSFRCFPKNIGYVVFDAHYDLRDQYADIKLSHAAYLRR
;
A
#
# COMPACT_ATOMS: atom_id res chain seq x y z
N MET A 1 4.46 -20.74 -7.54
CA MET A 1 5.35 -19.66 -7.10
C MET A 1 4.45 -18.54 -6.60
N SER A 2 4.64 -18.04 -5.37
CA SER A 2 3.77 -17.00 -4.81
C SER A 2 4.01 -15.65 -5.52
N PHE A 3 2.99 -14.80 -5.61
CA PHE A 3 3.16 -13.43 -6.10
C PHE A 3 3.96 -12.58 -5.12
N LEU A 4 3.96 -12.92 -3.83
CA LEU A 4 4.81 -12.25 -2.84
C LEU A 4 6.28 -12.50 -3.17
N ASP A 5 6.67 -13.75 -3.43
CA ASP A 5 8.03 -14.09 -3.87
C ASP A 5 8.43 -13.39 -5.17
N LEU A 6 7.45 -13.21 -6.07
CA LEU A 6 7.67 -12.62 -7.38
C LEU A 6 7.79 -11.10 -7.32
N HIS A 7 7.14 -10.43 -6.37
CA HIS A 7 6.95 -8.98 -6.41
C HIS A 7 7.53 -8.22 -5.22
N MET A 8 7.90 -8.88 -4.11
CA MET A 8 8.46 -8.21 -2.92
C MET A 8 9.99 -8.23 -2.90
N THR A 9 10.60 -7.23 -2.26
CA THR A 9 12.06 -7.16 -2.03
C THR A 9 12.49 -7.70 -0.66
N ASN A 10 11.53 -8.09 0.21
CA ASN A 10 11.76 -8.70 1.53
C ASN A 10 12.71 -7.90 2.44
N SER A 11 12.37 -6.63 2.71
CA SER A 11 13.10 -5.77 3.66
C SER A 11 12.14 -5.23 4.73
N PRO A 12 11.70 -6.08 5.68
CA PRO A 12 10.78 -5.66 6.74
C PRO A 12 11.49 -4.75 7.76
N LEU A 13 10.82 -3.69 8.22
CA LEU A 13 11.34 -2.84 9.31
C LEU A 13 10.36 -2.69 10.47
N ILE A 14 9.05 -2.89 10.25
CA ILE A 14 8.09 -2.96 11.35
C ILE A 14 8.11 -4.40 11.90
N ILE A 15 8.81 -4.58 13.00
CA ILE A 15 9.04 -5.89 13.62
C ILE A 15 7.80 -6.33 14.40
N ASN A 16 7.53 -7.62 14.35
CA ASN A 16 6.60 -8.29 15.23
C ASN A 16 7.39 -9.22 16.16
N PRO A 17 7.15 -9.18 17.49
CA PRO A 17 7.86 -10.02 18.45
C PRO A 17 7.58 -11.53 18.29
N ASN A 18 6.49 -11.94 17.62
CA ASN A 18 6.10 -13.35 17.48
C ASN A 18 6.10 -13.82 16.02
N ASN A 19 7.24 -14.38 15.59
CA ASN A 19 7.47 -14.94 14.24
C ASN A 19 6.71 -16.25 13.92
N ASN A 20 5.91 -16.79 14.85
CA ASN A 20 5.35 -18.14 14.75
C ASN A 20 3.84 -18.21 14.53
N ASP A 21 3.10 -17.10 14.54
CA ASP A 21 1.65 -17.09 14.31
C ASP A 21 1.29 -16.49 12.95
N ASP A 22 0.20 -17.00 12.37
CA ASP A 22 -0.38 -16.47 11.13
C ASP A 22 -0.83 -15.01 11.34
N SER A 23 -0.12 -14.05 10.74
CA SER A 23 -0.39 -12.62 10.92
C SER A 23 -1.78 -12.25 10.42
N LYS A 24 -2.55 -11.48 11.21
CA LYS A 24 -3.88 -11.03 10.77
C LYS A 24 -3.79 -9.80 9.88
N VAL A 25 -2.76 -8.99 10.09
CA VAL A 25 -2.52 -7.73 9.37
C VAL A 25 -1.22 -7.83 8.61
N THR A 26 -1.26 -7.42 7.34
CA THR A 26 -0.10 -7.38 6.45
C THR A 26 0.13 -5.96 5.96
N ILE A 27 1.34 -5.45 6.15
CA ILE A 27 1.81 -4.15 5.68
C ILE A 27 2.76 -4.39 4.51
N PHE A 28 2.65 -3.59 3.45
CA PHE A 28 3.69 -3.51 2.43
C PHE A 28 3.74 -2.12 1.78
N GLY A 29 4.88 -1.78 1.19
CA GLY A 29 5.11 -0.48 0.55
C GLY A 29 5.12 -0.55 -0.96
N ILE A 30 4.61 0.49 -1.63
CA ILE A 30 4.64 0.65 -3.09
C ILE A 30 5.38 1.95 -3.45
N PRO A 31 6.71 1.90 -3.67
CA PRO A 31 7.51 3.08 -3.99
C PRO A 31 7.31 3.52 -5.45
N PHE A 32 6.18 4.17 -5.74
CA PHE A 32 5.81 4.63 -7.08
C PHE A 32 5.39 6.11 -7.10
N ASP A 33 5.94 6.89 -8.02
CA ASP A 33 5.61 8.32 -8.20
C ASP A 33 5.70 8.78 -9.66
N SER A 34 5.55 7.87 -10.64
CA SER A 34 5.87 8.18 -12.04
C SER A 34 4.84 9.05 -12.75
N THR A 35 3.67 9.31 -12.16
CA THR A 35 2.65 10.18 -12.74
C THR A 35 2.48 11.51 -12.01
N HIS A 36 3.31 11.80 -11.00
CA HIS A 36 3.27 13.05 -10.24
C HIS A 36 3.34 14.29 -11.15
N SER A 37 2.76 15.39 -10.68
CA SER A 37 2.67 16.64 -11.44
C SER A 37 3.54 17.77 -10.90
N TYR A 38 3.56 17.96 -9.58
CA TYR A 38 4.20 19.13 -8.95
C TYR A 38 5.46 18.79 -8.16
N LYS A 39 5.35 17.95 -7.12
CA LYS A 39 6.45 17.61 -6.22
C LYS A 39 6.75 16.10 -6.25
N PRO A 40 7.87 15.66 -6.84
CA PRO A 40 8.28 14.25 -6.79
C PRO A 40 8.72 13.84 -5.38
N GLY A 41 8.90 12.52 -5.19
CA GLY A 41 9.52 11.96 -4.00
C GLY A 41 8.60 11.13 -3.12
N CYS A 42 7.29 11.04 -3.43
CA CYS A 42 6.41 10.17 -2.67
C CYS A 42 6.80 8.68 -2.78
N ARG A 43 7.60 8.28 -3.77
CA ARG A 43 8.21 6.93 -3.82
C ARG A 43 9.04 6.58 -2.58
N PHE A 44 9.56 7.57 -1.85
CA PHE A 44 10.33 7.39 -0.62
C PHE A 44 9.45 7.36 0.63
N GLY A 45 8.15 7.62 0.49
CA GLY A 45 7.18 7.62 1.58
C GLY A 45 7.15 6.33 2.41
N PRO A 46 7.12 5.13 1.80
CA PRO A 46 7.09 3.88 2.55
C PRO A 46 8.27 3.71 3.50
N ASP A 47 9.47 4.07 3.06
CA ASP A 47 10.69 3.92 3.86
C ASP A 47 10.79 5.01 4.93
N ALA A 48 10.41 6.25 4.59
CA ALA A 48 10.36 7.35 5.56
C ALA A 48 9.37 7.08 6.71
N ILE A 49 8.23 6.43 6.43
CA ILE A 49 7.28 6.01 7.47
C ILE A 49 7.90 4.97 8.40
N ARG A 50 8.59 3.96 7.84
CA ARG A 50 9.27 2.94 8.63
C ARG A 50 10.38 3.52 9.50
N ASP A 51 11.17 4.44 8.96
CA ASP A 51 12.21 5.13 9.71
C ASP A 51 11.61 5.93 10.87
N ALA A 52 10.52 6.67 10.63
CA ALA A 52 9.85 7.45 11.66
C ALA A 52 9.19 6.58 12.74
N PHE A 53 8.67 5.40 12.37
CA PHE A 53 8.02 4.47 13.30
C PHE A 53 8.94 4.03 14.44
N ASN A 54 10.25 3.95 14.22
CA ASN A 54 11.23 3.61 15.26
C ASN A 54 11.29 4.61 16.43
N ASN A 55 10.68 5.78 16.29
CA ASN A 55 10.68 6.85 17.29
C ASN A 55 9.27 7.13 17.85
N ILE A 56 8.34 6.18 17.72
CA ILE A 56 6.97 6.30 18.22
C ILE A 56 6.71 5.21 19.26
N GLU A 57 6.05 5.59 20.36
CA GLU A 57 5.57 4.63 21.35
C GLU A 57 4.46 3.75 20.73
N ILE A 58 4.58 2.44 20.91
CA ILE A 58 3.66 1.45 20.35
C ILE A 58 2.35 1.31 21.14
N PHE A 59 2.29 1.93 22.32
CA PHE A 59 1.08 2.02 23.13
C PHE A 59 0.32 3.32 22.87
N GLN A 60 -0.94 3.21 22.47
CA GLN A 60 -1.85 4.35 22.28
C GLN A 60 -2.77 4.51 23.52
N PRO A 61 -2.50 5.47 24.43
CA PRO A 61 -3.25 5.64 25.68
C PRO A 61 -4.73 5.95 25.49
N GLU A 62 -5.13 6.66 24.43
CA GLU A 62 -6.54 7.02 24.22
C GLU A 62 -7.41 5.79 23.95
N PHE A 63 -6.87 4.79 23.27
CA PHE A 63 -7.57 3.54 22.97
C PHE A 63 -7.22 2.41 23.94
N GLY A 64 -6.18 2.58 24.76
CA GLY A 64 -5.64 1.52 25.63
C GLY A 64 -5.13 0.31 24.84
N VAL A 65 -4.62 0.55 23.62
CA VAL A 65 -4.15 -0.51 22.72
C VAL A 65 -2.63 -0.49 22.63
N ASP A 66 -2.03 -1.67 22.72
CA ASP A 66 -0.61 -1.90 22.52
C ASP A 66 -0.38 -2.72 21.25
N LEU A 67 0.43 -2.21 20.32
CA LEU A 67 0.72 -2.91 19.07
C LEU A 67 1.49 -4.22 19.29
N GLU A 68 2.18 -4.42 20.41
CA GLU A 68 2.81 -5.71 20.74
C GLU A 68 1.79 -6.85 20.87
N THR A 69 0.52 -6.51 21.13
CA THR A 69 -0.56 -7.51 21.23
C THR A 69 -1.15 -7.91 19.88
N VAL A 70 -0.73 -7.24 18.79
CA VAL A 70 -1.25 -7.44 17.44
C VAL A 70 -0.20 -8.11 16.55
N ASN A 71 -0.57 -9.22 15.93
CA ASN A 71 0.30 -9.90 14.96
C ASN A 71 0.25 -9.20 13.59
N ILE A 72 1.24 -8.31 13.38
CA ILE A 72 1.46 -7.55 12.14
C ILE A 72 2.63 -8.16 11.38
N SER A 73 2.53 -8.24 10.05
CA SER A 73 3.64 -8.65 9.19
C SER A 73 3.94 -7.56 8.18
N ASP A 74 5.14 -6.97 8.23
CA ASP A 74 5.65 -6.09 7.18
C ASP A 74 6.37 -6.92 6.12
N LEU A 75 5.98 -6.79 4.85
CA LEU A 75 6.59 -7.51 3.73
C LEU A 75 7.69 -6.68 3.03
N GLY A 76 7.95 -5.45 3.50
CA GLY A 76 8.86 -4.51 2.84
C GLY A 76 8.21 -3.84 1.64
N ASN A 77 8.98 -3.61 0.58
CA ASN A 77 8.52 -2.90 -0.62
C ASN A 77 8.29 -3.83 -1.82
N THR A 78 7.39 -3.42 -2.71
CA THR A 78 7.29 -4.03 -4.04
C THR A 78 8.54 -3.73 -4.86
N LYS A 79 8.78 -4.57 -5.88
CA LYS A 79 9.77 -4.29 -6.93
C LYS A 79 9.53 -2.93 -7.57
N HIS A 80 10.61 -2.24 -7.85
CA HIS A 80 10.56 -0.93 -8.49
C HIS A 80 10.13 -1.04 -9.96
N THR A 81 9.24 -0.16 -10.39
CA THR A 81 8.87 0.05 -11.78
C THR A 81 8.53 1.52 -12.00
N VAL A 82 8.68 2.00 -13.24
CA VAL A 82 8.21 3.32 -13.69
C VAL A 82 6.95 3.23 -14.57
N VAL A 83 6.50 2.01 -14.86
CA VAL A 83 5.38 1.76 -15.76
C VAL A 83 4.12 1.54 -14.94
N ALA A 84 3.15 2.46 -15.05
CA ALA A 84 1.92 2.44 -14.28
C ALA A 84 1.12 1.15 -14.43
N THR A 85 1.01 0.60 -15.63
CA THR A 85 0.28 -0.66 -15.88
C THR A 85 0.93 -1.86 -15.18
N GLU A 86 2.26 -1.90 -15.16
CA GLU A 86 2.99 -2.94 -14.45
C GLU A 86 2.85 -2.79 -12.94
N MET A 87 2.94 -1.56 -12.42
CA MET A 87 2.66 -1.28 -11.02
C MET A 87 1.27 -1.78 -10.63
N LEU A 88 0.23 -1.40 -11.37
CA LEU A 88 -1.15 -1.83 -11.10
C LEU A 88 -1.29 -3.36 -11.10
N ARG A 89 -0.65 -4.04 -12.04
CA ARG A 89 -0.66 -5.51 -12.13
C ARG A 89 0.01 -6.16 -10.92
N MET A 90 1.17 -5.66 -10.49
CA MET A 90 1.86 -6.18 -9.31
C MET A 90 1.02 -5.99 -8.06
N VAL A 91 0.44 -4.80 -7.87
CA VAL A 91 -0.38 -4.49 -6.71
C VAL A 91 -1.64 -5.37 -6.68
N GLU A 92 -2.34 -5.50 -7.80
CA GLU A 92 -3.54 -6.34 -7.92
C GLU A 92 -3.23 -7.81 -7.62
N ASN A 93 -2.09 -8.33 -8.08
CA ASN A 93 -1.65 -9.69 -7.77
C ASN A 93 -1.38 -9.90 -6.27
N ILE A 94 -0.63 -8.98 -5.65
CA ILE A 94 -0.30 -9.02 -4.22
C ILE A 94 -1.58 -8.93 -3.38
N THR A 95 -2.44 -7.94 -3.63
CA THR A 95 -3.65 -7.75 -2.84
C THR A 95 -4.65 -8.88 -3.05
N SER A 96 -4.75 -9.44 -4.25
CA SER A 96 -5.57 -10.63 -4.51
C SER A 96 -5.09 -11.85 -3.74
N GLU A 97 -3.78 -12.07 -3.64
CA GLU A 97 -3.22 -13.18 -2.87
C GLU A 97 -3.48 -13.02 -1.37
N LEU A 98 -3.18 -11.84 -0.82
CA LEU A 98 -3.40 -11.53 0.60
C LEU A 98 -4.88 -11.56 0.99
N ALA A 99 -5.76 -11.04 0.13
CA ALA A 99 -7.21 -11.07 0.36
C ALA A 99 -7.76 -12.50 0.40
N LYS A 100 -7.26 -13.40 -0.47
CA LYS A 100 -7.63 -14.83 -0.45
C LYS A 100 -7.18 -15.55 0.81
N GLN A 101 -6.08 -15.09 1.41
CA GLN A 101 -5.59 -15.57 2.70
C GLN A 101 -6.35 -14.97 3.89
N GLY A 102 -7.34 -14.10 3.65
CA GLY A 102 -8.13 -13.45 4.70
C GLY A 102 -7.35 -12.39 5.49
N LYS A 103 -6.24 -11.87 4.93
CA LYS A 103 -5.41 -10.85 5.57
C LYS A 103 -6.07 -9.48 5.51
N GLN A 104 -5.95 -8.71 6.59
CA GLN A 104 -6.18 -7.27 6.55
C GLN A 104 -4.95 -6.59 5.93
N ILE A 105 -5.15 -5.80 4.89
CA ILE A 105 -4.08 -5.23 4.09
C ILE A 105 -3.90 -3.74 4.43
N ILE A 106 -2.68 -3.33 4.73
CA ILE A 106 -2.26 -1.95 4.89
C ILE A 106 -1.16 -1.67 3.85
N ILE A 107 -1.32 -0.58 3.10
CA ILE A 107 -0.41 -0.21 2.03
C ILE A 107 0.23 1.13 2.37
N LEU A 108 1.56 1.15 2.41
CA LEU A 108 2.35 2.38 2.46
C LEU A 108 2.61 2.82 1.01
N GLY A 109 1.97 3.89 0.59
CA GLY A 109 1.96 4.30 -0.81
C GLY A 109 3.08 5.26 -1.22
N GLY A 110 3.13 5.51 -2.52
CA GLY A 110 3.71 6.72 -3.09
C GLY A 110 2.61 7.67 -3.59
N GLU A 111 2.25 7.59 -4.86
CA GLU A 111 1.14 8.36 -5.44
C GLU A 111 -0.21 7.64 -5.44
N HIS A 112 -1.30 8.38 -5.68
CA HIS A 112 -2.66 7.89 -5.50
C HIS A 112 -3.13 6.81 -6.50
N LEU A 113 -2.47 6.70 -7.66
CA LEU A 113 -2.82 5.72 -8.69
C LEU A 113 -2.72 4.28 -8.21
N ILE A 114 -1.84 3.99 -7.24
CA ILE A 114 -1.66 2.65 -6.67
C ILE A 114 -2.97 2.07 -6.14
N THR A 115 -3.88 2.94 -5.69
CA THR A 115 -5.12 2.52 -5.03
C THR A 115 -6.07 1.81 -5.98
N LEU A 116 -6.03 2.19 -7.26
CA LEU A 116 -6.77 1.49 -8.32
C LEU A 116 -6.33 0.02 -8.42
N GLY A 117 -5.04 -0.28 -8.27
CA GLY A 117 -4.52 -1.64 -8.27
C GLY A 117 -4.93 -2.40 -7.00
N SER A 118 -4.87 -1.73 -5.84
CA SER A 118 -5.15 -2.40 -4.56
C SER A 118 -6.61 -2.80 -4.39
N PHE A 119 -7.53 -2.06 -5.02
CA PHE A 119 -8.97 -2.24 -4.79
C PHE A 119 -9.64 -3.25 -5.73
N ARG A 120 -9.06 -3.50 -6.91
CA ARG A 120 -9.67 -4.34 -7.96
C ARG A 120 -9.97 -5.78 -7.53
N CYS A 121 -9.27 -6.29 -6.52
CA CYS A 121 -9.47 -7.64 -6.01
C CYS A 121 -10.73 -7.80 -5.15
N PHE A 122 -11.34 -6.70 -4.67
CA PHE A 122 -12.46 -6.74 -3.74
C PHE A 122 -13.82 -6.80 -4.46
N PRO A 123 -14.87 -7.36 -3.80
CA PRO A 123 -16.20 -7.50 -4.40
C PRO A 123 -16.89 -6.15 -4.63
N LYS A 124 -17.85 -6.10 -5.56
CA LYS A 124 -18.55 -4.85 -5.93
C LYS A 124 -19.46 -4.26 -4.85
N ASN A 125 -19.85 -5.05 -3.85
CA ASN A 125 -20.77 -4.61 -2.79
C ASN A 125 -19.98 -4.08 -1.58
N ILE A 126 -19.13 -3.08 -1.81
CA ILE A 126 -18.32 -2.43 -0.78
C ILE A 126 -18.39 -0.91 -0.94
N GLY A 127 -18.35 -0.22 0.19
CA GLY A 127 -18.17 1.23 0.22
C GLY A 127 -16.69 1.58 0.06
N TYR A 128 -16.43 2.67 -0.64
CA TYR A 128 -15.07 3.19 -0.79
C TYR A 128 -15.03 4.61 -0.24
N VAL A 129 -14.22 4.81 0.81
CA VAL A 129 -14.09 6.09 1.52
C VAL A 129 -12.71 6.66 1.21
N VAL A 130 -12.68 7.87 0.69
CA VAL A 130 -11.46 8.56 0.28
C VAL A 130 -11.37 9.87 1.02
N PHE A 131 -10.23 10.10 1.66
CA PHE A 131 -9.88 11.38 2.26
C PHE A 131 -8.84 12.05 1.35
N ASP A 132 -9.27 13.06 0.60
CA ASP A 132 -8.40 13.84 -0.27
C ASP A 132 -8.91 15.28 -0.36
N ALA A 133 -7.99 16.21 -0.57
CA ALA A 133 -8.31 17.60 -0.90
C ALA A 133 -8.79 17.75 -2.36
N HIS A 134 -8.48 16.78 -3.22
CA HIS A 134 -8.82 16.77 -4.64
C HIS A 134 -9.82 15.65 -4.95
N TYR A 135 -10.64 15.85 -5.98
CA TYR A 135 -11.61 14.83 -6.39
C TYR A 135 -10.99 13.67 -7.15
N ASP A 136 -9.85 13.84 -7.82
CA ASP A 136 -9.19 12.83 -8.67
C ASP A 136 -10.10 12.09 -9.69
N LEU A 137 -11.16 12.78 -10.13
CA LEU A 137 -12.20 12.28 -11.04
C LEU A 137 -12.02 12.74 -12.50
N ARG A 138 -10.83 13.24 -12.88
CA ARG A 138 -10.58 13.69 -14.27
C ARG A 138 -10.69 12.51 -15.23
N ASP A 139 -11.10 12.77 -16.49
CA ASP A 139 -11.04 11.73 -17.51
C ASP A 139 -9.59 11.40 -17.93
N GLN A 140 -8.70 12.37 -17.91
CA GLN A 140 -7.25 12.18 -18.06
C GLN A 140 -6.50 13.38 -17.47
N TYR A 141 -5.20 13.22 -17.26
CA TYR A 141 -4.29 14.29 -16.86
C TYR A 141 -2.99 14.13 -17.63
N ALA A 142 -2.41 15.20 -18.19
CA ALA A 142 -1.20 15.13 -19.02
C ALA A 142 -1.26 14.03 -20.10
N ASP A 143 -2.40 13.94 -20.79
CA ASP A 143 -2.70 12.94 -21.84
C ASP A 143 -2.61 11.46 -21.42
N ILE A 144 -2.56 11.20 -20.11
CA ILE A 144 -2.58 9.84 -19.54
C ILE A 144 -3.84 9.60 -18.72
N LYS A 145 -4.49 8.46 -18.99
CA LYS A 145 -5.66 7.98 -18.23
C LYS A 145 -5.26 7.36 -16.90
N LEU A 146 -4.12 6.67 -16.83
CA LEU A 146 -3.63 6.08 -15.60
C LEU A 146 -2.73 7.10 -14.91
N SER A 147 -3.33 7.96 -14.07
CA SER A 147 -2.62 8.98 -13.30
C SER A 147 -3.25 9.18 -11.93
N HIS A 148 -2.46 9.72 -11.01
CA HIS A 148 -2.92 10.08 -9.66
C HIS A 148 -4.15 11.00 -9.67
N ALA A 149 -4.32 11.88 -10.66
CA ALA A 149 -5.45 12.82 -10.72
C ALA A 149 -6.72 12.26 -11.42
N ALA A 150 -6.71 10.99 -11.83
CA ALA A 150 -7.78 10.38 -12.62
C ALA A 150 -8.16 8.96 -12.18
N TYR A 151 -7.55 8.43 -11.12
CA TYR A 151 -7.71 7.03 -10.70
C TYR A 151 -9.13 6.73 -10.21
N LEU A 152 -9.83 7.68 -9.58
CA LEU A 152 -11.21 7.48 -9.10
C LEU A 152 -12.23 7.40 -10.24
N ARG A 153 -11.86 7.87 -11.43
CA ARG A 153 -12.70 7.75 -12.62
C ARG A 153 -12.57 6.38 -13.29
N ARG A 154 -11.67 5.50 -12.81
CA ARG A 154 -11.38 4.17 -13.37
C ARG A 154 -12.15 3.09 -12.64
#